data_AF-A0A2D9QSK9-F1
#
_entry.id   AF-A0A2D9QSK9-F1
#
_cell.length_a   1.000
_cell.length_b   1.000
_cell.length_c   1.000
_cell.angle_alpha   90.00
_cell.angle_beta   90.00
_cell.angle_gamma   90.00
#
_symmetry.space_group_name_H-M   'P 1'
#
loop_
_entity.id
_entity.type
_entity.pdbx_description
1 polymer ?
#
loop_
_entity_poly.entity_id
_entity_poly.type
_entity_poly.pdbx_seq_one_letter_code
_entity_poly.pdbx_strand_id
1 'polypeptide(L)' 'MVLPSLTFWASAAAILHHNAIPIFVDDPSQIENKISERTKAVLPVHIHRMPADMDAVLQIVDQYNLKVIEDVVGF' A
#
# COMPACT_ATOMS: atom_id res chain seq x y z
N MET A 1 3.65 -1.67 -6.76
CA MET A 1 3.00 -1.92 -5.46
C MET A 1 2.52 -0.58 -4.95
N VAL A 2 1.24 -0.47 -4.61
CA VAL A 2 0.66 0.80 -4.15
C VAL A 2 0.87 0.94 -2.65
N LEU A 3 1.26 2.12 -2.16
CA LEU A 3 1.52 2.38 -0.75
C LEU A 3 1.24 3.86 -0.40
N PRO A 4 1.01 4.22 0.88
CA PRO A 4 0.83 5.60 1.26
C PRO A 4 2.12 6.43 1.07
N SER A 5 1.97 7.70 0.71
CA SER A 5 3.06 8.70 0.66
C SER A 5 3.60 9.00 2.05
N LEU A 6 2.72 9.00 3.06
CA LEU A 6 3.06 9.13 4.46
C LEU A 6 3.49 7.77 5.03
N THR A 7 4.80 7.52 5.02
CA THR A 7 5.42 6.34 5.63
C THR A 7 6.90 6.60 5.92
N PHE A 8 7.57 5.67 6.62
CA PHE A 8 9.02 5.65 6.70
C PHE A 8 9.63 5.17 5.37
N TRP A 9 10.78 5.73 4.98
CA TRP A 9 11.41 5.44 3.69
C TRP A 9 11.71 3.94 3.47
N ALA A 10 11.87 3.17 4.55
CA ALA A 10 12.11 1.73 4.47
C ALA A 10 10.99 0.95 3.75
N SER A 11 9.72 1.39 3.85
CA SER A 11 8.61 0.74 3.16
C SER A 11 8.79 0.82 1.64
N ALA A 12 9.14 1.99 1.11
CA ALA A 12 9.45 2.17 -0.31
C ALA A 12 10.76 1.48 -0.71
N ALA A 13 11.78 1.51 0.15
CA ALA A 13 13.04 0.82 -0.09
C ALA A 13 12.85 -0.69 -0.21
N ALA A 14 12.03 -1.30 0.65
CA ALA A 14 11.70 -2.73 0.57
C ALA A 14 11.09 -3.10 -0.79
N ILE A 15 10.18 -2.26 -1.32
CA ILE A 15 9.62 -2.44 -2.67
C ILE A 15 10.72 -2.37 -3.74
N LEU A 16 11.60 -1.37 -3.67
CA LEU A 16 12.70 -1.18 -4.62
C LEU A 16 13.73 -2.32 -4.56
N HIS A 17 14.02 -2.86 -3.38
CA HIS A 17 14.94 -4.00 -3.20
C HIS A 17 14.48 -5.27 -3.93
N HIS A 18 13.18 -5.39 -4.19
CA HIS A 18 12.61 -6.48 -4.98
C HIS A 18 12.38 -6.11 -6.45
N ASN A 19 13.05 -5.07 -6.96
CA ASN A 19 12.90 -4.55 -8.32
C ASN A 19 11.45 -4.19 -8.69
N ALA A 20 10.61 -3.88 -7.70
CA ALA A 20 9.25 -3.42 -7.91
C ALA A 20 9.19 -1.88 -7.89
N ILE A 21 8.12 -1.34 -8.47
CA ILE A 21 7.91 0.11 -8.55
C ILE A 21 6.93 0.53 -7.44
N PRO A 22 7.34 1.40 -6.48
CA PRO A 22 6.42 2.00 -5.52
C PRO A 22 5.52 3.03 -6.22
N ILE A 23 4.22 2.95 -5.96
CA ILE A 23 3.21 3.88 -6.48
C ILE A 23 2.51 4.52 -5.29
N PHE A 24 2.79 5.80 -5.05
CA PHE A 24 2.31 6.50 -3.87
C PHE A 24 0.86 7.01 -4.03
N VAL A 25 0.12 6.95 -2.92
CA VAL A 25 -1.22 7.54 -2.74
C VAL A 25 -1.29 8.29 -1.41
N ASP A 26 -2.12 9.31 -1.30
CA ASP A 26 -2.34 10.01 -0.01
C ASP A 26 -3.52 9.43 0.78
N ASP A 27 -4.45 8.77 0.10
CA ASP A 27 -5.70 8.25 0.68
C ASP A 27 -6.09 6.91 0.00
N PRO A 28 -6.72 5.96 0.73
CA PRO A 28 -7.17 4.69 0.17
C PRO A 28 -8.09 4.82 -1.06
N SER A 29 -8.90 5.88 -1.15
CA SER A 29 -9.77 6.15 -2.31
C SER A 29 -9.00 6.35 -3.62
N GLN A 30 -7.71 6.66 -3.56
CA GLN A 30 -6.87 6.82 -4.74
C GLN A 30 -6.28 5.51 -5.25
N ILE A 31 -6.35 4.41 -4.47
CA ILE A 31 -5.72 3.13 -4.82
C ILE A 31 -6.23 2.63 -6.16
N GLU A 32 -7.56 2.59 -6.35
CA GLU A 32 -8.19 2.05 -7.56
C GLU A 32 -7.69 2.73 -8.84
N ASN A 33 -7.58 4.07 -8.82
CA ASN A 33 -7.08 4.87 -9.94
C ASN A 33 -5.58 4.69 -10.24
N LYS A 34 -4.84 4.02 -9.36
CA LYS A 34 -3.41 3.72 -9.52
C LYS A 34 -3.16 2.24 -9.86
N ILE A 35 -4.21 1.43 -9.96
CA ILE A 35 -4.08 0.03 -10.38
C ILE A 35 -3.76 -0.03 -11.88
N SER A 36 -2.88 -0.94 -12.24
CA SER A 36 -2.53 -1.29 -13.62
C SER A 36 -2.30 -2.79 -13.70
N GLU A 37 -2.11 -3.33 -14.91
CA GLU A 37 -1.75 -4.75 -15.11
C GLU A 37 -0.47 -5.17 -14.37
N ARG A 38 0.41 -4.19 -14.08
CA ARG A 38 1.66 -4.38 -13.32
C ARG A 38 1.47 -4.33 -11.82
N THR A 39 0.33 -3.87 -11.32
CA THR A 39 0.04 -3.83 -9.88
C THR A 39 -0.18 -5.26 -9.39
N LYS A 40 0.60 -5.67 -8.37
CA LYS A 40 0.52 -7.02 -7.77
C LYS A 40 0.14 -7.01 -6.30
N ALA A 41 0.32 -5.88 -5.62
CA ALA A 41 0.04 -5.75 -4.20
C ALA A 41 -0.21 -4.29 -3.79
N VAL A 42 -0.89 -4.14 -2.66
CA VAL A 42 -1.06 -2.90 -1.88
C VAL A 42 -0.37 -3.08 -0.52
N LEU A 43 0.34 -2.04 -0.08
CA LEU A 43 1.02 -1.94 1.21
C LEU A 43 0.34 -0.87 2.08
N PRO A 44 -0.75 -1.19 2.80
CA PRO A 44 -1.22 -0.32 3.87
C PRO A 44 -0.13 -0.19 4.95
N VAL A 45 0.00 1.02 5.50
CA VAL A 45 0.95 1.33 6.58
C VAL A 45 0.16 1.83 7.78
N HIS A 46 0.30 1.16 8.93
CA HIS A 46 -0.30 1.58 10.18
C HIS A 46 0.67 2.55 10.87
N ILE A 47 0.49 3.84 10.65
CA ILE A 47 1.40 4.87 11.15
C ILE A 47 0.98 5.36 12.54
N HIS A 48 1.94 5.71 13.41
CA HIS A 48 1.66 6.27 14.74
C HIS A 48 0.70 5.42 15.59
N ARG A 49 0.76 4.09 15.45
CA ARG A 49 -0.16 3.14 16.11
C ARG A 49 -1.63 3.33 15.74
N MET A 50 -1.91 4.05 14.67
CA MET A 50 -3.23 4.17 14.07
C MET A 50 -3.33 3.16 12.93
N PRO A 51 -4.28 2.22 12.99
CA PRO A 51 -4.50 1.32 11.88
C PRO A 51 -4.90 2.08 10.61
N ALA A 52 -4.36 1.67 9.45
CA ALA A 52 -4.91 2.05 8.16
C ALA A 52 -6.38 1.60 8.05
N ASP A 53 -7.15 2.25 7.17
CA ASP A 53 -8.53 1.84 6.85
C ASP A 53 -8.50 0.52 6.04
N MET A 54 -8.44 -0.59 6.76
CA MET A 54 -8.31 -1.92 6.17
C MET A 54 -9.57 -2.37 5.45
N ASP A 55 -10.75 -1.91 5.87
CA ASP A 55 -12.01 -2.24 5.19
C ASP A 55 -12.01 -1.64 3.77
N ALA A 56 -11.60 -0.37 3.63
CA ALA A 56 -11.45 0.26 2.33
C ALA A 56 -10.37 -0.41 1.46
N VAL A 57 -9.23 -0.78 2.05
CA VAL A 57 -8.14 -1.46 1.33
C VAL A 57 -8.56 -2.85 0.84
N LEU A 58 -9.17 -3.66 1.71
CA LEU A 58 -9.58 -5.02 1.39
C LEU A 58 -10.67 -5.06 0.32
N GLN A 59 -11.64 -4.13 0.37
CA GLN A 59 -12.68 -4.00 -0.64
C GLN A 59 -12.08 -3.83 -2.05
N ILE A 60 -11.06 -2.97 -2.20
CA ILE A 60 -10.39 -2.75 -3.49
C ILE A 60 -9.54 -3.97 -3.86
N VAL A 61 -8.76 -4.51 -2.92
CA VAL A 61 -7.83 -5.61 -3.22
C VAL A 61 -8.54 -6.87 -3.68
N ASP A 62 -9.70 -7.19 -3.09
CA ASP A 62 -10.53 -8.34 -3.48
C ASP A 62 -11.11 -8.17 -4.89
N GLN A 63 -11.57 -6.98 -5.25
CA GLN A 63 -12.11 -6.67 -6.59
C GLN A 63 -11.06 -6.91 -7.70
N TYR A 64 -9.78 -6.65 -7.41
CA TYR A 64 -8.69 -6.74 -8.38
C TYR A 64 -7.79 -7.97 -8.19
N ASN A 65 -8.13 -8.88 -7.27
CA ASN A 65 -7.34 -10.06 -6.92
C ASN A 65 -5.85 -9.73 -6.63
N LEU A 66 -5.62 -8.62 -5.91
CA LEU A 66 -4.29 -8.18 -5.50
C LEU A 66 -3.88 -8.85 -4.18
N LYS A 67 -2.61 -8.70 -3.79
CA LYS A 67 -2.14 -9.08 -2.46
C LYS A 67 -2.12 -7.88 -1.51
N VAL A 68 -2.34 -8.14 -0.22
CA VAL A 68 -2.11 -7.16 0.86
C VAL A 68 -0.86 -7.57 1.63
N ILE A 69 0.02 -6.62 1.89
CA ILE A 69 1.15 -6.76 2.81
C ILE A 69 1.04 -5.60 3.79
N GLU A 70 0.85 -5.86 5.08
CA GLU A 70 0.71 -4.82 6.09
C GLU A 70 2.08 -4.40 6.64
N ASP A 71 2.31 -3.10 6.77
CA ASP A 71 3.47 -2.52 7.45
C ASP A 71 3.02 -1.86 8.76
N VAL A 72 3.35 -2.49 9.89
CA VAL A 72 2.94 -2.04 11.22
C VAL A 72 4.10 -1.28 11.88
N VAL A 73 4.08 0.04 11.77
CA VAL A 73 5.12 0.92 12.32
C VAL A 73 4.64 1.61 13.61
N GLY A 74 5.44 1.49 14.67
CA GLY A 74 5.04 1.92 16.01
C GLY A 74 5.48 3.32 16.45
N PHE A 75 6.22 4.04 15.60
CA PHE A 75 6.83 5.35 15.90
C PHE A 75 6.18 6.51 15.15
#